data_AF-A0A7K6DWF7-F1
#
_entry.id   AF-A0A7K6DWF7-F1
#
_cell.length_a   1.000
_cell.length_b   1.000
_cell.length_c   1.000
_cell.angle_alpha   90.00
_cell.angle_beta   90.00
_cell.angle_gamma   90.00
#
_symmetry.space_group_name_H-M   'P 1'
#
loop_
_entity.id
_entity.type
_entity.pdbx_description
1 polymer ?
#
loop_
_entity_poly.entity_id
_entity_poly.type
_entity_poly.pdbx_seq_one_letter_code
_entity_poly.pdbx_strand_id
1 'polypeptide(L)'
;TLDLTCRKTPCFANFSEMEKMVNMEAEINEVHAAFTIVIGSTLQFYLIGEKCKILQDMNNHLEAVLKEKRALRKRLIKHRCQESLPIEATFHKCIVELLAEAVTFIGKLESHLQSVRIIPQIPNMMNNMDATLTKTEMIMIELEELTEKILKWEELQKEAYSN
;
A
#
# COMPACT_ATOMS: atom_id res chain seq x y z
N THR A 1 -36.93 93.96 74.04
CA THR A 1 -35.78 93.45 73.26
C THR A 1 -34.92 92.67 74.24
N LEU A 2 -34.69 91.36 74.16
CA LEU A 2 -34.54 90.46 73.02
C LEU A 2 -35.30 89.13 73.18
N ASP A 3 -35.76 88.63 72.04
CA ASP A 3 -36.23 87.28 71.76
C ASP A 3 -35.09 86.26 71.88
N LEU A 4 -35.32 85.17 72.61
CA LEU A 4 -34.46 83.99 72.65
C LEU A 4 -35.36 82.75 72.83
N THR A 5 -36.16 82.47 71.81
CA THR A 5 -36.77 81.16 71.62
C THR A 5 -35.67 80.12 71.35
N CYS A 6 -35.07 79.60 72.42
CA CYS A 6 -34.18 78.44 72.36
C CYS A 6 -35.02 77.19 72.01
N ARG A 7 -35.25 76.96 70.71
CA ARG A 7 -35.61 75.63 70.21
C ARG A 7 -34.41 74.72 70.47
N LYS A 8 -34.49 73.92 71.53
CA LYS A 8 -33.59 72.79 71.73
C LYS A 8 -33.99 71.69 70.74
N THR A 9 -33.46 71.75 69.52
CA THR A 9 -33.36 70.54 68.71
C THR A 9 -32.54 69.52 69.52
N PRO A 10 -33.02 68.29 69.75
CA PRO A 10 -32.27 67.31 70.52
C PRO A 10 -30.97 66.99 69.77
N CYS A 11 -29.82 67.43 70.30
CA CYS A 11 -28.50 67.29 69.67
C CYS A 11 -28.09 65.83 69.34
N PHE A 12 -28.84 64.84 69.83
CA PHE A 12 -28.55 63.41 69.67
C PHE A 12 -29.48 62.68 68.69
N ALA A 13 -30.57 63.29 68.22
CA ALA A 13 -31.47 62.64 67.25
C ALA A 13 -30.79 62.43 65.90
N ASN A 14 -30.02 63.43 65.45
CA ASN A 14 -29.24 63.39 64.21
C ASN A 14 -28.13 62.32 64.25
N PHE A 15 -27.64 61.96 65.43
CA PHE A 15 -26.59 60.94 65.58
C PHE A 15 -27.16 59.52 65.39
N SER A 16 -28.36 59.25 65.92
CA SER A 16 -29.04 57.96 65.70
C SER A 16 -29.45 57.76 64.24
N GLU A 17 -29.84 58.84 63.54
CA GLU A 17 -30.11 58.79 62.10
C GLU A 17 -28.82 58.57 61.30
N MET A 18 -27.73 59.25 61.65
CA MET A 18 -26.42 59.05 61.04
C MET A 18 -25.90 57.62 61.24
N GLU A 19 -26.03 57.06 62.44
CA GLU A 19 -25.64 55.68 62.74
C GLU A 19 -26.42 54.66 61.90
N LYS A 20 -27.73 54.86 61.72
CA LYS A 20 -28.56 54.03 60.84
C LYS A 20 -28.13 54.13 59.39
N MET A 21 -27.80 55.32 58.90
CA MET A 21 -27.31 55.50 57.53
C MET A 21 -25.98 54.79 57.30
N VAL A 22 -25.03 54.90 58.24
CA VAL A 22 -23.74 54.19 58.16
C VAL A 22 -23.94 52.68 58.19
N ASN A 23 -24.87 52.17 59.01
CA ASN A 23 -25.16 50.75 59.07
C ASN A 23 -25.81 50.23 57.77
N MET A 24 -26.75 50.98 57.20
CA MET A 24 -27.34 50.66 55.89
C MET A 24 -26.29 50.71 54.78
N GLU A 25 -25.37 51.67 54.80
CA GLU A 25 -24.29 51.77 53.83
C GLU A 25 -23.33 50.57 53.93
N ALA A 26 -23.02 50.10 55.14
CA ALA A 26 -22.24 48.89 55.34
C ALA A 26 -22.94 47.64 54.78
N GLU A 27 -24.25 47.50 55.01
CA GLU A 27 -25.05 46.39 54.48
C GLU A 27 -25.12 46.43 52.93
N ILE A 28 -25.30 47.61 52.34
CA ILE A 28 -25.27 47.80 50.89
C ILE A 28 -23.92 47.40 50.31
N ASN A 29 -22.81 47.80 50.95
CA ASN A 29 -21.47 47.47 50.49
C ASN A 29 -21.18 45.97 50.60
N GLU A 30 -21.64 45.33 51.67
CA GLU A 30 -21.53 43.88 51.85
C GLU A 30 -22.31 43.11 50.77
N VAL A 31 -23.57 43.49 50.53
CA VAL A 31 -24.41 42.89 49.49
C VAL A 31 -23.82 43.11 48.10
N HIS A 32 -23.29 44.31 47.83
CA HIS A 32 -22.63 44.62 46.55
C HIS A 32 -21.37 43.76 46.33
N ALA A 33 -20.56 43.56 47.37
CA ALA A 33 -19.38 42.70 47.30
C ALA A 33 -19.77 41.24 47.03
N ALA A 34 -20.77 40.71 47.74
CA ALA A 34 -21.28 39.36 47.52
C ALA A 34 -21.83 39.19 46.09
N PHE A 35 -22.62 40.15 45.61
CA PHE A 35 -23.18 40.15 44.25
C PHE A 35 -22.10 40.13 43.17
N THR A 36 -21.05 40.94 43.33
CA THR A 36 -19.92 40.98 42.38
C THR A 36 -19.21 39.63 42.28
N ILE A 37 -19.01 38.94 43.41
CA ILE A 37 -18.40 37.60 43.46
C ILE A 37 -19.29 36.58 42.74
N VAL A 38 -20.60 36.61 42.96
CA VAL A 38 -21.56 35.69 42.32
C VAL A 38 -21.58 35.90 40.80
N ILE A 39 -21.60 37.14 40.32
CA ILE A 39 -21.56 37.42 38.88
C ILE A 39 -20.23 36.95 38.27
N GLY A 40 -19.10 37.29 38.90
CA GLY A 40 -17.77 36.91 38.42
C GLY A 40 -17.63 35.39 38.30
N SER A 41 -18.06 34.66 39.34
CA SER A 41 -18.04 33.20 39.32
C SER A 41 -19.01 32.61 38.28
N THR A 42 -20.23 33.13 38.16
CA THR A 42 -21.22 32.68 37.16
C THR A 42 -20.69 32.86 35.72
N LEU A 43 -20.08 34.01 35.43
CA LEU A 43 -19.48 34.27 34.12
C LEU A 43 -18.30 33.33 33.84
N GLN A 44 -17.46 33.07 34.85
CA GLN A 44 -16.35 32.13 34.74
C GLN A 44 -16.84 30.70 34.48
N PHE A 45 -17.87 30.23 35.20
CA PHE A 45 -18.47 28.92 34.95
C PHE A 45 -19.06 28.80 33.55
N TYR A 46 -19.73 29.84 33.07
CA TYR A 46 -20.26 29.89 31.69
C TYR A 46 -19.13 29.76 30.65
N LEU A 47 -18.07 30.55 30.78
CA LEU A 47 -16.93 30.52 29.86
C LEU A 47 -16.19 29.17 29.89
N ILE A 48 -16.06 28.56 31.07
CA ILE A 48 -15.50 27.22 31.21
C ILE A 48 -16.38 26.18 30.53
N GLY A 49 -17.71 26.27 30.72
CA GLY A 49 -18.67 25.38 30.06
C GLY A 49 -18.56 25.42 28.53
N GLU A 50 -18.48 26.61 27.95
CA GLU A 50 -18.30 26.78 26.50
C GLU A 50 -16.96 26.18 26.01
N LYS A 51 -15.86 26.41 26.75
CA LYS A 51 -14.56 25.80 26.41
C LYS A 51 -14.60 24.27 26.50
N CYS A 52 -15.25 23.72 27.53
CA CYS A 52 -15.42 22.28 27.70
C CYS A 52 -16.23 21.68 26.55
N LYS A 53 -17.27 22.37 26.08
CA LYS A 53 -18.09 21.94 24.94
C LYS A 53 -17.25 21.86 23.65
N ILE A 54 -16.44 22.88 23.37
CA ILE A 54 -15.55 22.88 22.20
C ILE A 54 -14.54 21.73 22.27
N LEU A 55 -13.93 21.50 23.44
CA LEU A 55 -12.99 20.40 23.62
C LEU A 55 -13.65 19.03 23.46
N GLN A 56 -14.89 18.88 23.93
CA GLN A 56 -15.65 17.65 23.76
C GLN A 56 -15.96 17.38 22.27
N ASP A 57 -16.38 18.40 21.52
CA ASP A 57 -16.62 18.28 20.08
C ASP A 57 -15.35 17.92 19.31
N MET A 58 -14.21 18.53 19.67
CA MET A 58 -12.91 18.19 19.09
C MET A 58 -12.53 16.73 19.37
N ASN A 59 -12.72 16.24 20.60
CA ASN A 59 -12.44 14.86 20.95
C ASN A 59 -13.33 13.89 20.17
N ASN A 60 -14.64 14.18 20.07
CA ASN A 60 -15.58 13.37 19.31
C ASN A 60 -15.15 13.29 17.83
N HIS A 61 -14.74 14.43 17.24
CA HIS A 61 -14.24 14.47 15.88
C HIS A 61 -12.95 13.65 15.70
N LEU A 62 -11.98 13.79 16.61
CA LEU A 62 -10.75 13.01 16.58
C LEU A 62 -11.02 11.50 16.68
N GLU A 63 -11.97 11.09 17.52
CA GLU A 63 -12.37 9.68 17.63
C GLU A 63 -12.98 9.16 16.32
N ALA A 64 -13.83 9.96 15.67
CA ALA A 64 -14.38 9.64 14.36
C ALA A 64 -13.28 9.47 13.29
N VAL A 65 -12.34 10.42 13.22
CA VAL A 65 -11.19 10.37 12.30
C VAL A 65 -10.32 9.13 12.56
N LEU A 66 -10.07 8.79 13.83
CA LEU A 66 -9.30 7.60 14.19
C LEU A 66 -10.03 6.31 13.78
N LYS A 67 -11.35 6.26 13.94
CA LYS A 67 -12.18 5.13 13.50
C LYS A 67 -12.13 4.95 11.99
N GLU A 68 -12.25 6.04 11.23
CA GLU A 68 -12.10 6.02 9.77
C GLU A 68 -10.69 5.62 9.32
N LYS A 69 -9.64 6.17 9.94
CA LYS A 69 -8.25 5.78 9.66
C LYS A 69 -8.03 4.29 9.88
N ARG A 70 -8.56 3.72 10.97
CA ARG A 70 -8.50 2.27 11.25
C ARG A 70 -9.29 1.48 10.20
N ALA A 71 -10.49 1.92 9.83
CA ALA A 71 -11.31 1.28 8.80
C ALA A 71 -10.64 1.31 7.42
N LEU A 72 -10.06 2.45 7.04
CA LEU A 72 -9.31 2.63 5.81
C LEU A 72 -8.07 1.73 5.80
N ARG A 73 -7.31 1.66 6.89
CA ARG A 73 -6.18 0.73 7.00
C ARG A 73 -6.62 -0.72 6.81
N LYS A 74 -7.73 -1.14 7.44
CA LYS A 74 -8.31 -2.47 7.23
C LYS A 74 -8.70 -2.70 5.75
N ARG A 75 -9.34 -1.73 5.10
CA ARG A 75 -9.72 -1.80 3.68
C ARG A 75 -8.52 -1.87 2.74
N LEU A 76 -7.49 -1.05 2.98
CA LEU A 76 -6.26 -1.03 2.17
C LEU A 76 -5.47 -2.32 2.31
N ILE A 77 -5.41 -2.90 3.52
CA ILE A 77 -4.85 -4.24 3.74
C ILE A 77 -5.70 -5.31 3.01
N LYS A 78 -7.03 -5.18 3.03
CA LYS A 78 -7.95 -6.15 2.42
C LYS A 78 -7.93 -6.15 0.88
N HIS A 79 -7.68 -5.00 0.23
CA HIS A 79 -7.93 -4.83 -1.21
C HIS A 79 -6.71 -4.98 -2.12
N ARG A 80 -5.52 -5.24 -1.57
CA ARG A 80 -4.30 -5.48 -2.36
C ARG A 80 -3.91 -6.96 -2.44
N CYS A 81 -4.70 -7.83 -1.82
CA CYS A 81 -4.34 -9.23 -1.61
C CYS A 81 -5.48 -10.23 -1.86
N GLN A 82 -6.43 -9.88 -2.73
CA GLN A 82 -7.37 -10.88 -3.27
C GLN A 82 -6.87 -11.55 -4.55
N GLU A 83 -5.64 -11.25 -5.00
CA GLU A 83 -4.94 -12.03 -6.04
C GLU A 83 -3.54 -12.52 -5.63
N SER A 84 -2.96 -12.03 -4.53
CA SER A 84 -1.79 -12.65 -3.87
C SER A 84 -1.72 -12.18 -2.42
N LEU A 85 -1.55 -13.10 -1.47
CA LEU A 85 -1.29 -12.76 -0.08
C LEU A 85 -0.13 -11.74 -0.01
N PRO A 86 -0.15 -10.76 0.91
CA PRO A 86 1.00 -9.90 1.11
C PRO A 86 2.04 -10.77 1.80
N ILE A 87 2.93 -11.36 1.00
CA ILE A 87 4.15 -11.98 1.50
C ILE A 87 4.81 -10.90 2.37
N GLU A 88 5.20 -11.27 3.59
CA GLU A 88 5.93 -10.35 4.47
C GLU A 88 7.22 -9.88 3.76
N ALA A 89 7.56 -8.60 3.88
CA ALA A 89 8.69 -8.01 3.15
C ALA A 89 10.02 -8.77 3.39
N THR A 90 10.15 -9.42 4.54
CA THR A 90 11.27 -10.29 4.92
C THR A 90 11.44 -11.49 3.98
N PHE A 91 10.36 -12.01 3.40
CA PHE A 91 10.38 -13.17 2.52
C PHE A 91 10.42 -12.81 1.02
N HIS A 92 10.34 -11.52 0.66
CA HIS A 92 10.34 -11.10 -0.76
C HIS A 92 11.59 -11.57 -1.50
N LYS A 93 12.77 -11.37 -0.89
CA LYS A 93 14.04 -11.81 -1.48
C LYS A 93 14.05 -13.32 -1.75
N CYS A 94 13.70 -14.12 -0.74
CA CYS A 94 13.68 -15.57 -0.85
C CYS A 94 12.68 -16.06 -1.92
N ILE A 95 11.50 -15.42 -2.01
CA ILE A 95 10.51 -15.80 -3.01
C ILE A 95 10.94 -15.43 -4.42
N VAL A 96 11.57 -14.26 -4.62
CA VAL A 96 12.10 -13.88 -5.93
C VAL A 96 13.21 -14.83 -6.37
N GLU A 97 14.12 -15.19 -5.46
CA GLU A 97 15.19 -16.17 -5.73
C GLU A 97 14.61 -17.55 -6.07
N LEU A 98 13.65 -18.04 -5.28
CA LEU A 98 12.97 -19.31 -5.52
C LEU A 98 12.24 -19.33 -6.87
N LEU A 99 11.56 -18.24 -7.23
CA LEU A 99 10.86 -18.13 -8.52
C LEU A 99 11.85 -18.15 -9.69
N ALA A 100 12.99 -17.46 -9.57
CA ALA A 100 14.04 -17.49 -10.58
C ALA A 100 14.64 -18.89 -10.76
N GLU A 101 14.87 -19.61 -9.65
CA GLU A 101 15.31 -21.01 -9.69
C GLU A 101 14.26 -21.92 -10.31
N ALA A 102 12.98 -21.76 -9.96
CA ALA A 102 11.89 -22.55 -10.50
C ALA A 102 11.76 -22.39 -12.02
N VAL A 103 11.84 -21.16 -12.54
CA VAL A 103 11.82 -20.90 -13.98
C VAL A 103 13.01 -21.56 -14.68
N THR A 104 14.21 -21.44 -14.10
CA THR A 104 15.43 -22.05 -14.64
C THR A 104 15.32 -23.58 -14.66
N PHE A 105 14.78 -24.16 -13.59
CA PHE A 105 14.56 -25.60 -13.48
C PHE A 105 13.57 -26.10 -14.53
N ILE A 106 12.42 -25.42 -14.69
CA ILE A 106 11.40 -25.77 -15.69
C ILE A 106 12.01 -25.75 -17.10
N GLY A 107 12.78 -24.70 -17.44
CA GLY A 107 13.43 -24.61 -18.76
C GLY A 107 14.42 -25.75 -19.02
N LYS A 108 15.22 -26.13 -18.02
CA LYS A 108 16.13 -27.28 -18.13
C LYS A 108 15.37 -28.60 -18.29
N LEU A 109 14.31 -28.79 -17.50
CA LEU A 109 13.48 -29.99 -17.56
C LEU A 109 12.82 -30.15 -18.93
N GLU A 110 12.27 -29.06 -19.48
CA GLU A 110 11.66 -29.07 -20.80
C GLU A 110 12.66 -29.44 -21.90
N SER A 111 13.87 -28.87 -21.87
CA SER A 111 14.95 -29.22 -22.81
C SER A 111 15.32 -30.71 -22.74
N HIS A 112 15.44 -31.25 -21.53
CA HIS A 112 15.73 -32.67 -21.34
C HIS A 112 14.59 -33.56 -21.84
N LEU A 113 13.33 -33.18 -21.60
CA LEU A 113 12.16 -33.90 -22.10
C LEU A 113 12.11 -33.92 -23.63
N GLN A 114 12.47 -32.81 -24.29
CA GLN A 114 12.56 -32.78 -25.76
C GLN A 114 13.63 -33.76 -26.27
N SER A 115 14.79 -33.81 -25.61
CA SER A 115 15.84 -34.78 -25.97
C SER A 115 15.37 -36.22 -25.82
N VAL A 116 14.70 -36.55 -24.70
CA VAL A 116 14.13 -37.89 -24.48
C VAL A 116 13.08 -38.25 -25.52
N ARG A 117 12.28 -37.27 -25.98
CA ARG A 117 11.25 -37.48 -27.01
C ARG A 117 11.80 -37.79 -28.40
N ILE A 118 13.04 -37.35 -28.70
CA ILE A 118 13.71 -37.62 -29.97
C ILE A 118 14.27 -39.05 -30.01
N ILE A 119 14.68 -39.62 -28.87
CA ILE A 119 15.34 -40.95 -28.80
C ILE A 119 14.54 -42.05 -29.54
N PRO A 120 13.22 -42.21 -29.35
CA PRO A 120 12.45 -43.23 -30.07
C PRO A 120 12.37 -43.02 -31.59
N GLN A 121 12.65 -41.82 -32.08
CA GLN A 121 12.62 -41.49 -33.52
C GLN A 121 13.95 -41.80 -34.21
N ILE A 122 15.05 -41.92 -33.45
CA ILE A 122 16.40 -42.19 -33.98
C ILE A 122 16.43 -43.45 -34.87
N PRO A 123 15.85 -44.61 -34.47
CA PRO A 123 15.88 -45.80 -35.33
C PRO A 123 15.20 -45.60 -36.68
N ASN A 124 14.09 -44.87 -36.71
CA ASN A 124 13.38 -44.57 -37.97
C ASN A 124 14.20 -43.62 -38.86
N MET A 125 14.83 -42.61 -38.27
CA MET A 125 15.78 -41.75 -38.97
C MET A 125 16.96 -42.55 -39.55
N MET A 126 17.51 -43.48 -38.78
CA MET A 126 18.62 -44.33 -39.20
C MET A 126 18.22 -45.25 -40.36
N ASN A 127 17.06 -45.91 -40.29
CA ASN A 127 16.54 -46.73 -41.37
C ASN A 127 16.36 -45.94 -42.68
N ASN A 128 15.89 -44.69 -42.60
CA ASN A 128 15.75 -43.82 -43.78
C ASN A 128 17.12 -43.43 -44.37
N MET A 129 18.12 -43.20 -43.52
CA MET A 129 19.49 -42.96 -43.96
C MET A 129 20.07 -44.20 -44.62
N ASP A 130 19.92 -45.38 -44.03
CA ASP A 130 20.39 -46.64 -44.61
C ASP A 130 19.75 -46.89 -45.98
N ALA A 131 18.44 -46.69 -46.11
CA ALA A 131 17.74 -46.81 -47.39
C ALA A 131 18.25 -45.81 -48.44
N THR A 132 18.61 -44.60 -48.02
CA THR A 132 19.21 -43.59 -48.90
C THR A 132 20.62 -44.00 -49.32
N LEU A 133 21.42 -44.50 -48.38
CA LEU A 133 22.78 -44.98 -48.63
C LEU A 133 22.78 -46.13 -49.64
N THR A 134 21.93 -47.15 -49.46
CA THR A 134 21.84 -48.27 -50.40
C THR A 134 21.47 -47.82 -51.82
N LYS A 135 20.58 -46.82 -51.96
CA LYS A 135 20.25 -46.24 -53.26
C LYS A 135 21.45 -45.52 -53.88
N THR A 136 22.22 -44.80 -53.08
CA THR A 136 23.44 -44.12 -53.55
C THR A 136 24.50 -45.13 -53.99
N GLU A 137 24.70 -46.21 -53.23
CA GLU A 137 25.62 -47.29 -53.60
C GLU A 137 25.24 -47.94 -54.93
N MET A 138 23.95 -48.22 -55.13
CA MET A 138 23.44 -48.75 -56.40
C MET A 138 23.74 -47.83 -57.58
N ILE A 139 23.49 -46.52 -57.43
CA ILE A 139 23.79 -45.52 -58.47
C ILE A 139 25.31 -45.45 -58.74
N MET A 140 26.14 -45.62 -57.71
CA MET A 140 27.59 -45.65 -57.87
C MET A 140 28.05 -46.83 -58.74
N ILE A 141 27.47 -48.02 -58.53
CA ILE A 141 27.75 -49.20 -59.35
C ILE A 141 27.30 -48.98 -60.80
N GLU A 142 26.10 -48.43 -61.02
CA GLU A 142 25.61 -48.11 -62.36
C GLU A 142 26.53 -47.09 -63.08
N LEU A 143 27.05 -46.12 -62.33
CA LEU A 143 28.00 -45.13 -62.85
C LEU A 143 29.36 -45.76 -63.20
N GLU A 144 29.86 -46.67 -62.38
CA GLU A 144 31.09 -47.43 -62.66
C GLU A 144 30.93 -48.26 -63.94
N GLU A 145 29.83 -49.00 -64.08
CA GLU A 145 29.54 -49.79 -65.29
C GLU A 145 29.43 -48.91 -66.54
N LEU A 146 28.76 -47.75 -66.43
CA LEU A 146 28.64 -46.80 -67.53
C LEU A 146 30.01 -46.25 -67.93
N THR A 147 30.85 -45.93 -66.94
CA THR A 147 32.21 -45.43 -67.16
C THR A 147 33.06 -46.47 -67.88
N GLU A 148 32.97 -47.74 -67.48
CA GLU A 148 33.70 -48.83 -68.14
C GLU A 148 33.24 -49.03 -69.60
N LYS A 149 31.92 -48.93 -69.85
CA LYS A 149 31.36 -48.99 -71.22
C LYS A 149 31.87 -47.84 -72.10
N ILE A 150 31.95 -46.63 -71.55
CA ILE A 150 32.49 -45.45 -72.26
C ILE A 150 33.97 -45.67 -72.60
N LEU A 151 34.78 -46.14 -71.65
CA LEU A 151 36.21 -46.40 -71.89
C LEU A 151 36.44 -47.45 -72.98
N LYS A 152 35.70 -48.57 -72.94
CA LYS A 152 35.75 -49.60 -74.00
C LYS A 152 35.36 -49.03 -75.37
N TRP A 153 34.35 -48.16 -75.41
CA TRP A 153 33.92 -47.52 -76.65
C TRP A 153 34.99 -46.56 -77.21
N GLU A 154 35.66 -45.79 -76.36
CA GLU A 154 36.78 -44.92 -76.77
C GLU A 154 37.98 -45.71 -77.33
N GLU A 155 38.31 -46.86 -76.74
CA GLU A 155 39.37 -47.75 -77.23
C GLU A 155 39.05 -48.29 -78.63
N LEU A 156 37.84 -48.84 -78.82
CA LEU A 156 37.38 -49.32 -80.12
C LEU A 156 37.39 -48.22 -81.18
N GLN A 157 37.03 -46.99 -80.78
CA GLN A 157 37.07 -45.84 -81.67
C GLN A 157 38.52 -45.52 -82.10
N LYS A 158 39.47 -45.50 -81.17
CA LYS A 158 40.90 -45.27 -81.47
C LYS A 158 41.49 -46.34 -82.40
N GLU A 159 41.13 -47.61 -82.20
CA GLU A 159 41.56 -48.71 -83.08
C GLU A 159 40.99 -48.59 -84.50
N ALA A 160 39.71 -48.21 -84.62
CA ALA A 160 39.06 -48.03 -85.93
C ALA A 160 39.65 -46.87 -86.75
N TYR A 161 40.17 -45.83 -86.10
CA TYR A 161 40.80 -44.67 -86.76
C TYR A 161 42.33 -44.77 -86.91
N SER A 162 42.96 -45.84 -86.40
CA SER A 162 44.41 -46.07 -86.53
C SER A 162 44.80 -47.08 -87.63
N ASN A 163 43.82 -47.59 -88.40
CA ASN A 163 44.00 -48.41 -89.60
C ASN A 163 43.77 -47.61 -90.88
#